data_AF-A0A2W6SSU1-F1
#
_entry.id   AF-A0A2W6SSU1-F1
#
_cell.length_a   1.000
_cell.length_b   1.000
_cell.length_c   1.000
_cell.angle_alpha   90.00
_cell.angle_beta   90.00
_cell.angle_gamma   90.00
#
_symmetry.space_group_name_H-M   'P 1'
#
loop_
_entity.id
_entity.type
_entity.pdbx_description
1 polymer ?
#
loop_
_entity_poly.entity_id
_entity_poly.type
_entity_poly.pdbx_seq_one_letter_code
_entity_poly.pdbx_strand_id
1 'polypeptide(L)' 'MKNFIATGNTLTITAEADIASGAGVLIGSIFGVATGPIANGAEGVINLTGVYDLPKTASQAWTVG' A
#
# COMPACT_ATOMS: atom_id res chain seq x y z
N MET A 1 -8.95 18.53 -17.53
CA MET A 1 -8.81 17.08 -17.78
C MET A 1 -9.98 16.40 -17.07
N LYS A 2 -10.93 15.79 -17.79
CA LYS A 2 -12.22 15.34 -17.19
C LYS A 2 -12.15 14.05 -16.37
N ASN A 3 -10.98 13.40 -16.36
CA ASN A 3 -10.76 12.07 -15.80
C ASN A 3 -9.56 12.00 -14.83
N PHE A 4 -9.01 13.15 -14.44
CA PHE A 4 -7.90 13.19 -13.49
C PHE A 4 -8.45 13.02 -12.07
N ILE A 5 -8.16 11.87 -11.44
CA ILE A 5 -8.60 11.56 -10.08
C ILE A 5 -7.50 11.95 -9.07
N ALA A 6 -6.26 11.57 -9.33
CA ALA A 6 -5.09 11.92 -8.53
C ALA A 6 -3.79 11.69 -9.32
N THR A 7 -2.67 12.20 -8.82
CA THR A 7 -1.32 12.09 -9.42
C THR A 7 -0.77 10.65 -9.44
N GLY A 8 -1.56 9.62 -9.09
CA GLY A 8 -1.14 8.22 -9.07
C GLY A 8 -0.04 7.88 -8.06
N ASN A 9 0.46 8.85 -7.30
CA ASN A 9 1.48 8.65 -6.27
C ASN A 9 0.91 8.02 -5.00
N THR A 10 -0.37 8.30 -4.73
CA THR A 10 -1.15 7.78 -3.62
C THR A 10 -2.38 7.06 -4.15
N LEU A 11 -2.72 5.92 -3.54
CA LEU A 11 -3.94 5.17 -3.85
C LEU A 11 -4.68 4.87 -2.53
N THR A 12 -5.99 5.09 -2.53
CA THR A 12 -6.85 4.64 -1.44
C THR A 12 -7.23 3.19 -1.68
N ILE A 13 -7.00 2.36 -0.66
CA ILE A 13 -7.27 0.92 -0.68
C ILE A 13 -8.12 0.54 0.54
N THR A 14 -8.90 -0.53 0.42
CA THR A 14 -9.54 -1.18 1.56
C THR A 14 -8.60 -2.28 2.07
N ALA A 15 -8.28 -2.26 3.36
CA ALA A 15 -7.35 -3.24 3.93
C ALA A 15 -8.03 -4.60 4.18
N GLU A 16 -7.37 -5.69 3.79
CA GLU A 16 -7.83 -7.08 4.07
C GLU A 16 -7.34 -7.60 5.43
N ALA A 17 -6.48 -6.84 6.12
CA ALA A 17 -5.95 -7.11 7.45
C ALA A 17 -5.50 -5.79 8.10
N ASP A 18 -5.13 -5.80 9.39
CA ASP A 18 -4.53 -4.63 10.02
C ASP A 18 -3.14 -4.32 9.42
N ILE A 19 -2.98 -3.12 8.88
CA ILE A 19 -1.76 -2.64 8.24
C ILE A 19 -1.15 -1.54 9.11
N ALA A 20 0.10 -1.74 9.54
CA ALA A 20 0.83 -0.70 10.26
C ALA A 20 1.29 0.43 9.32
N SER A 21 1.42 1.65 9.85
CA SER A 21 2.06 2.75 9.11
C SER A 21 3.48 2.35 8.69
N GLY A 22 3.85 2.65 7.44
CA GLY A 22 5.13 2.26 6.86
C GLY A 22 5.22 0.80 6.43
N ALA A 23 4.16 -0.01 6.61
CA ALA A 23 4.15 -1.37 6.12
C ALA A 23 3.97 -1.41 4.59
N GLY A 24 4.68 -2.34 3.94
CA GLY A 24 4.47 -2.65 2.53
C GLY A 24 3.20 -3.47 2.33
N VAL A 25 2.36 -3.04 1.40
CA VAL A 25 1.07 -3.63 1.07
C VAL A 25 1.08 -4.02 -0.40
N LEU A 26 0.78 -5.29 -0.67
CA LEU A 26 0.64 -5.83 -2.03
C LEU A 26 -0.82 -6.23 -2.25
N ILE A 27 -1.49 -5.60 -3.20
CA ILE A 27 -2.87 -5.91 -3.59
C ILE A 27 -2.87 -6.28 -5.06
N GLY A 28 -3.05 -7.56 -5.36
CA GLY A 28 -2.90 -8.09 -6.71
C GLY A 28 -1.50 -7.78 -7.26
N SER A 29 -1.43 -6.87 -8.23
CA SER A 29 -0.18 -6.42 -8.87
C SER A 29 0.29 -5.03 -8.39
N ILE A 30 -0.43 -4.37 -7.48
CA ILE A 30 -0.10 -3.04 -7.00
C ILE A 30 0.59 -3.15 -5.64
N PHE A 31 1.83 -2.66 -5.59
CA PHE A 31 2.60 -2.54 -4.36
C PHE A 31 2.67 -1.09 -3.90
N GLY A 32 2.44 -0.84 -2.62
CA GLY A 32 2.66 0.47 -2.01
C GLY A 32 2.95 0.39 -0.52
N VAL A 33 3.27 1.54 0.07
CA VAL A 33 3.61 1.66 1.50
C VAL A 33 2.55 2.48 2.22
N ALA A 34 2.01 1.96 3.32
CA ALA A 34 0.95 2.61 4.07
C ALA A 34 1.40 3.95 4.69
N THR A 35 0.67 5.02 4.41
CA THR A 35 0.96 6.36 4.97
C THR A 35 0.63 6.45 6.47
N GLY A 36 -0.32 5.64 6.95
CA GLY A 36 -0.78 5.57 8.33
C GLY A 36 -1.25 4.16 8.68
N PRO A 37 -1.62 3.89 9.95
CA PRO A 37 -2.23 2.63 10.32
C PRO A 37 -3.61 2.51 9.65
N ILE A 38 -3.90 1.34 9.07
CA ILE A 38 -5.16 1.03 8.42
C ILE A 38 -5.75 -0.21 9.10
N ALA A 39 -6.91 -0.06 9.73
CA ALA A 39 -7.60 -1.18 10.37
C ALA A 39 -8.18 -2.13 9.31
N ASN A 40 -8.34 -3.41 9.66
CA ASN A 40 -9.00 -4.39 8.80
C ASN A 40 -10.40 -3.90 8.36
N GLY A 41 -10.67 -3.94 7.05
CA GLY A 41 -11.90 -3.48 6.43
C GLY A 41 -12.05 -1.95 6.33
N ALA A 42 -11.08 -1.17 6.84
CA ALA A 42 -11.07 0.27 6.69
C ALA A 42 -10.36 0.71 5.40
N GLU A 43 -10.72 1.89 4.92
CA GLU A 43 -10.00 2.55 3.84
C GLU A 43 -8.76 3.26 4.38
N GLY A 44 -7.65 3.16 3.66
CA GLY A 44 -6.43 3.89 3.96
C GLY A 44 -5.60 4.16 2.72
N VAL A 45 -4.62 5.05 2.85
CA VAL A 45 -3.83 5.54 1.72
C VAL A 45 -2.45 4.89 1.72
N ILE A 46 -2.08 4.33 0.57
CA ILE A 46 -0.75 3.81 0.28
C ILE A 46 -0.02 4.71 -0.71
N ASN A 47 1.30 4.80 -0.58
CA ASN A 47 2.18 5.46 -1.54
C ASN A 47 2.78 4.44 -2.50
N LEU A 48 2.67 4.68 -3.80
CA LEU A 48 3.21 3.83 -4.85
C LEU A 48 4.62 4.27 -5.29
N THR A 49 5.03 5.50 -4.97
CA THR A 49 6.30 6.09 -5.36
C THR A 49 7.04 6.67 -4.14
N GLY A 50 8.37 6.51 -4.11
CA GLY A 50 9.22 7.02 -3.03
C GLY A 50 10.39 6.09 -2.72
N VAL A 51 11.19 6.48 -1.72
CA VAL A 51 12.24 5.65 -1.14
C VAL A 51 11.82 5.31 0.29
N TYR A 52 11.68 4.02 0.57
CA TYR A 52 11.26 3.51 1.87
C TYR A 52 12.28 2.51 2.38
N ASP A 53 12.59 2.60 3.67
CA ASP A 53 13.30 1.55 4.39
C ASP A 53 12.25 0.61 5.00
N LEU A 54 12.23 -0.64 4.57
CA LEU A 54 11.23 -1.63 4.95
C LEU A 54 11.90 -2.79 5.71
N PRO A 55 11.41 -3.16 6.90
CA PRO A 55 11.95 -4.31 7.61
C PRO A 55 11.71 -5.58 6.81
N LYS A 56 12.77 -6.37 6.62
CA LYS A 56 12.66 -7.69 5.99
C LYS A 56 11.91 -8.64 6.94
N THR A 57 10.60 -8.77 6.73
CA THR A 57 9.81 -9.77 7.43
C THR A 57 10.12 -11.14 6.83
N ALA A 58 10.39 -12.12 7.69
CA ALA A 58 10.98 -13.42 7.31
C ALA A 58 10.09 -14.33 6.41
N SER A 59 8.91 -13.86 5.96
CA SER A 59 7.92 -14.68 5.26
C SER A 59 7.03 -13.87 4.30
N GLN A 60 7.49 -12.73 3.78
CA GLN A 60 6.67 -12.01 2.81
C GLN A 60 6.78 -12.73 1.45
N ALA A 61 5.73 -13.47 1.08
CA ALA A 61 5.65 -14.24 -0.15
C ALA A 61 5.35 -13.30 -1.32
N TRP A 62 6.41 -12.86 -2.01
CA TRP A 62 6.30 -12.09 -3.25
C TRP A 62 6.15 -13.06 -4.41
N THR A 63 4.94 -13.17 -4.95
CA THR A 63 4.76 -13.90 -6.21
C THR A 63 5.26 -13.02 -7.35
N VAL A 64 6.11 -13.58 -8.21
CA VAL A 64 6.57 -12.91 -9.43
C VAL A 64 5.39 -12.85 -10.40
N GLY A 65 5.02 -11.65 -10.81
CA GLY A 65 3.98 -11.38 -11.81
C GLY A 65 4.29 -10.09 -12.53
#